data_AF-A0A7X7BUR0-F1
#
_entry.id   AF-A0A7X7BUR0-F1
#
_cell.length_a   1.000
_cell.length_b   1.000
_cell.length_c   1.000
_cell.angle_alpha   90.00
_cell.angle_beta   90.00
_cell.angle_gamma   90.00
#
_symmetry.space_group_name_H-M   'P 1'
#
loop_
_entity.id
_entity.type
_entity.pdbx_description
1 polymer ?
#
loop_
_entity_poly.entity_id
_entity_poly.type
_entity_poly.pdbx_seq_one_letter_code
_entity_poly.pdbx_strand_id
1 'polypeptide(L)'
;MTKEKHVLGISGGKDSAALAIYMRDNYPELDIDYFFTDTGKELPEVYDYLSKLEGYLGKPISRINPDRDFDFWLMQHNNFLPSPQARWCTIQMKLRPFEEWVKTFLDEGYTVYSYVAIRSDEEYRTGYLSNDENLKIKLPFRDDGIDKQGVLNILEFSCLGL
;
A
#
# COMPACT_ATOMS: atom_id res chain seq x y z
N MET A 1 -8.79 16.72 -20.60
CA MET A 1 -9.09 15.89 -19.41
C MET A 1 -7.81 15.76 -18.63
N THR A 2 -7.81 16.08 -17.35
CA THR A 2 -6.69 15.79 -16.46
C THR A 2 -6.49 14.28 -16.44
N LYS A 3 -5.27 13.82 -16.69
CA LYS A 3 -4.94 12.40 -16.61
C LYS A 3 -4.90 12.02 -15.14
N GLU A 4 -5.68 11.04 -14.71
CA GLU A 4 -5.72 10.59 -13.31
C GLU A 4 -5.21 9.16 -13.22
N LYS A 5 -4.49 8.88 -12.13
CA LYS A 5 -3.98 7.54 -11.82
C LYS A 5 -4.31 7.22 -10.37
N HIS A 6 -4.92 6.07 -10.13
CA HIS A 6 -5.29 5.63 -8.78
C HIS A 6 -4.40 4.48 -8.37
N VAL A 7 -3.77 4.58 -7.20
CA VAL A 7 -2.82 3.57 -6.73
C VAL A 7 -3.08 3.19 -5.28
N LEU A 8 -2.97 1.91 -4.94
CA LEU A 8 -3.20 1.41 -3.58
C LEU A 8 -2.14 0.37 -3.22
N GLY A 9 -1.40 0.67 -2.14
CA GLY A 9 -0.34 -0.21 -1.63
C GLY A 9 -0.88 -1.30 -0.73
N ILE A 10 -0.56 -2.55 -1.05
CA ILE A 10 -0.76 -3.72 -0.20
C ILE A 10 0.52 -3.96 0.59
N SER A 11 0.40 -4.20 1.89
CA SER A 11 1.55 -4.34 2.78
C SER A 11 1.65 -5.72 3.46
N GLY A 12 0.78 -6.66 3.09
CA GLY A 12 0.61 -7.95 3.78
C GLY A 12 -0.17 -7.85 5.09
N GLY A 13 -0.52 -6.63 5.53
CA GLY A 13 -1.34 -6.39 6.71
C GLY A 13 -2.84 -6.33 6.44
N LYS A 14 -3.63 -6.61 7.49
CA LYS A 14 -5.10 -6.61 7.49
C LYS A 14 -5.70 -5.30 6.99
N ASP A 15 -5.22 -4.16 7.48
CA ASP A 15 -5.78 -2.84 7.13
C ASP A 15 -5.64 -2.55 5.62
N SER A 16 -4.48 -2.81 5.01
CA SER A 16 -4.27 -2.59 3.57
C SER A 16 -5.09 -3.54 2.69
N ALA A 17 -5.27 -4.79 3.12
CA ALA A 17 -6.12 -5.74 2.41
C ALA A 17 -7.59 -5.33 2.48
N ALA A 18 -8.07 -4.95 3.67
CA ALA A 18 -9.42 -4.44 3.86
C ALA A 18 -9.67 -3.18 3.04
N LEU A 19 -8.68 -2.28 2.93
CA LEU A 19 -8.83 -1.07 2.12
C LEU A 19 -8.98 -1.42 0.64
N ALA A 20 -8.21 -2.38 0.14
CA ALA A 20 -8.31 -2.80 -1.26
C ALA A 20 -9.71 -3.36 -1.59
N ILE A 21 -10.24 -4.21 -0.69
CA ILE A 21 -11.59 -4.77 -0.78
C ILE A 21 -12.63 -3.64 -0.73
N TYR A 22 -12.52 -2.77 0.29
CA TYR A 22 -13.43 -1.65 0.49
C TYR A 22 -13.50 -0.73 -0.74
N MET A 23 -12.35 -0.35 -1.29
CA MET A 23 -12.27 0.51 -2.47
C MET A 23 -12.87 -0.17 -3.70
N ARG A 24 -12.61 -1.46 -3.89
CA ARG A 24 -13.13 -2.25 -5.02
C ARG A 24 -14.65 -2.39 -4.97
N ASP A 25 -15.22 -2.54 -3.78
CA ASP A 25 -16.67 -2.74 -3.61
C ASP A 25 -17.46 -1.43 -3.62
N ASN A 26 -16.91 -0.34 -3.07
CA ASN A 26 -17.62 0.93 -2.89
C ASN A 26 -17.31 1.96 -3.98
N TYR A 27 -16.17 1.85 -4.66
CA TYR A 27 -15.74 2.75 -5.73
C TYR A 27 -15.31 1.97 -6.99
N PRO A 28 -16.16 1.07 -7.53
CA PRO A 28 -15.81 0.20 -8.67
C PRO A 28 -15.54 0.95 -9.97
N GLU A 29 -15.95 2.22 -10.07
CA GLU A 29 -15.66 3.12 -11.18
C GLU A 29 -14.20 3.56 -11.24
N LEU A 30 -13.46 3.45 -10.13
CA LEU A 30 -12.05 3.84 -10.07
C LEU A 30 -11.15 2.72 -10.61
N ASP A 31 -10.37 3.05 -11.65
CA ASP A 31 -9.34 2.16 -12.15
C ASP A 31 -8.09 2.19 -11.25
N ILE A 32 -8.15 1.43 -10.16
CA ILE A 32 -7.07 1.34 -9.16
C ILE A 32 -6.02 0.32 -9.59
N ASP A 33 -4.75 0.74 -9.59
CA ASP A 33 -3.57 -0.12 -9.67
C ASP A 33 -3.13 -0.50 -8.26
N TYR A 34 -3.14 -1.80 -7.98
CA TYR A 34 -2.63 -2.34 -6.73
C TYR A 34 -1.15 -2.62 -6.85
N PHE A 35 -0.39 -2.32 -5.80
CA PHE A 35 1.04 -2.60 -5.77
C PHE A 35 1.48 -3.23 -4.45
N PHE A 36 2.57 -4.00 -4.50
CA PHE A 36 3.22 -4.62 -3.35
C PHE A 36 4.73 -4.41 -3.45
N THR A 37 5.36 -4.01 -2.35
CA THR A 37 6.81 -3.86 -2.24
C THR A 37 7.38 -5.12 -1.59
N ASP A 38 7.83 -6.08 -2.40
CA ASP A 38 8.36 -7.35 -1.90
C ASP A 38 9.73 -7.15 -1.24
N THR A 39 9.82 -7.46 0.05
CA THR A 39 11.06 -7.31 0.80
C THR A 39 12.00 -8.52 0.63
N GLY A 40 11.50 -9.61 0.04
CA GLY A 40 12.18 -10.91 -0.03
C GLY A 40 12.19 -11.67 1.30
N LYS A 41 11.55 -11.14 2.35
CA LYS A 41 11.47 -11.73 3.69
C LYS A 41 10.04 -11.98 4.16
N GLU A 42 9.08 -11.86 3.26
CA GLU A 42 7.68 -12.18 3.56
C GLU A 42 7.49 -13.67 3.77
N LEU A 43 6.55 -14.03 4.64
CA LEU A 43 6.20 -15.43 4.89
C LEU A 43 5.44 -16.02 3.68
N PRO A 44 5.53 -17.34 3.41
CA PRO A 44 4.78 -18.00 2.35
C PRO A 44 3.28 -17.65 2.33
N GLU A 45 2.69 -17.56 3.52
CA GLU A 45 1.27 -17.26 3.72
C GLU A 45 0.87 -15.88 3.19
N VAL A 46 1.80 -14.92 3.16
CA VAL A 46 1.56 -13.58 2.58
C VAL A 46 1.36 -13.70 1.08
N TYR A 47 2.17 -14.49 0.38
CA TYR A 47 2.04 -14.69 -1.07
C TYR A 47 0.76 -15.45 -1.44
N ASP A 48 0.39 -16.46 -0.64
CA ASP A 48 -0.88 -17.17 -0.81
C ASP A 48 -2.06 -16.22 -0.61
N TYR A 49 -1.99 -15.35 0.38
CA TYR A 49 -3.02 -14.34 0.64
C TYR A 49 -3.11 -13.31 -0.49
N LEU A 50 -1.98 -12.81 -1.01
CA LEU A 50 -1.95 -11.90 -2.16
C LEU A 50 -2.63 -12.53 -3.37
N SER A 51 -2.39 -13.83 -3.63
CA SER A 51 -3.01 -14.54 -4.75
C SER A 51 -4.53 -14.63 -4.61
N LYS A 52 -5.03 -14.90 -3.39
CA LYS A 52 -6.48 -14.87 -3.11
C LYS A 52 -7.06 -13.47 -3.28
N LEU A 53 -6.33 -12.45 -2.83
CA LEU A 53 -6.73 -11.06 -2.93
C LEU A 53 -6.79 -10.60 -4.40
N GLU A 54 -5.83 -10.97 -5.24
CA GLU A 54 -5.90 -10.73 -6.70
C GLU A 54 -7.15 -11.36 -7.33
N GLY A 55 -7.48 -12.59 -6.93
CA GLY A 55 -8.70 -13.26 -7.34
C GLY A 55 -9.97 -12.52 -6.93
N TYR A 56 -9.98 -11.95 -5.71
CA TYR A 56 -11.08 -11.10 -5.25
C TYR A 56 -11.14 -9.82 -6.06
N LEU A 57 -10.04 -9.06 -6.17
CA LEU A 57 -9.99 -7.76 -6.82
C LEU A 57 -10.24 -7.84 -8.34
N GLY A 58 -10.00 -9.00 -8.95
CA GLY A 58 -10.07 -9.20 -10.40
C GLY A 58 -8.95 -8.47 -11.14
N LYS A 59 -7.88 -8.08 -10.44
CA LYS A 59 -6.74 -7.33 -10.95
C LYS A 59 -5.44 -7.86 -10.31
N PRO A 60 -4.32 -7.87 -11.07
CA PRO A 60 -3.03 -8.23 -10.52
C PRO A 60 -2.52 -7.16 -9.54
N ILE A 61 -1.69 -7.58 -8.59
CA ILE A 61 -0.95 -6.70 -7.69
C ILE A 61 0.47 -6.55 -8.26
N SER A 62 0.80 -5.34 -8.72
CA SER A 62 2.10 -5.02 -9.29
C SER A 62 3.20 -5.11 -8.23
N ARG A 63 4.21 -5.95 -8.47
CA ARG A 63 5.38 -6.02 -7.59
C ARG A 63 6.36 -4.91 -7.95
N ILE A 64 6.41 -3.87 -7.13
CA ILE A 64 7.38 -2.78 -7.25
C ILE A 64 8.59 -3.10 -6.37
N ASN A 65 9.31 -4.14 -6.78
CA ASN A 65 10.43 -4.65 -6.00
C ASN A 65 11.53 -3.58 -5.91
N PRO A 66 12.13 -3.39 -4.73
CA PRO A 66 13.38 -2.66 -4.67
C PRO A 66 14.44 -3.44 -5.47
N ASP A 67 15.34 -2.73 -6.14
CA ASP A 67 16.50 -3.31 -6.83
C ASP A 67 17.39 -4.17 -5.91
N ARG A 68 17.16 -4.10 -4.59
CA ARG A 68 17.96 -4.69 -3.53
C ARG A 68 17.06 -5.20 -2.40
N ASP A 69 17.28 -6.44 -2.00
CA ASP A 69 16.51 -7.12 -0.95
C ASP A 69 16.91 -6.70 0.48
N PHE A 70 16.23 -7.28 1.48
CA PHE A 70 16.53 -7.01 2.88
C PHE A 70 17.99 -7.30 3.26
N ASP A 71 18.58 -8.37 2.74
CA ASP A 71 19.92 -8.81 3.13
C ASP A 71 20.99 -7.84 2.60
N PHE A 72 20.81 -7.31 1.38
CA PHE A 72 21.64 -6.24 0.86
C PHE A 72 21.59 -5.00 1.77
N TRP A 73 20.39 -4.54 2.13
CA TRP A 73 20.25 -3.34 2.95
C TRP A 73 20.74 -3.56 4.38
N LEU A 74 20.56 -4.76 4.93
CA LEU A 74 21.10 -5.14 6.23
C LEU A 74 22.63 -5.06 6.22
N MET A 75 23.28 -5.59 5.18
CA MET A 75 24.73 -5.48 5.00
C MET A 75 25.16 -4.01 4.92
N GLN A 76 24.43 -3.19 4.17
CA GLN A 76 24.77 -1.77 4.00
C GLN A 76 24.58 -0.95 5.28
N HIS A 77 23.77 -1.43 6.22
CA HIS A 77 23.62 -0.87 7.56
C HIS A 77 24.47 -1.62 8.60
N ASN A 78 25.55 -2.28 8.20
CA ASN A 78 26.47 -3.00 9.09
C ASN A 78 25.78 -4.04 9.99
N ASN A 79 24.82 -4.77 9.43
CA ASN A 79 23.98 -5.76 10.14
C ASN A 79 23.14 -5.18 11.28
N PHE A 80 22.86 -3.87 11.26
CA PHE A 80 21.98 -3.22 12.20
C PHE A 80 20.52 -3.37 11.78
N LEU A 81 19.74 -4.09 12.59
CA LEU A 81 18.32 -4.33 12.32
C LEU A 81 17.51 -3.03 12.34
N PRO A 82 16.46 -2.91 11.50
CA PRO A 82 15.62 -1.74 11.49
C PRO A 82 14.80 -1.67 12.79
N SER A 83 14.48 -0.45 13.21
CA SER A 83 13.66 -0.19 14.39
C SER A 83 12.69 0.97 14.11
N PRO A 84 11.71 1.22 15.00
CA PRO A 84 10.85 2.40 14.87
C PRO A 84 11.63 3.72 14.80
N GLN A 85 12.83 3.77 15.38
CA GLN A 85 13.75 4.92 15.31
C GLN A 85 14.59 4.86 14.03
N ALA A 86 15.16 3.69 13.73
CA ALA A 86 16.00 3.45 12.56
C ALA A 86 15.16 2.82 11.43
N ARG A 87 14.34 3.64 10.79
CA ARG A 87 13.33 3.22 9.79
C ARG A 87 13.90 2.99 8.38
N TRP A 88 15.16 2.55 8.28
CA TRP A 88 15.84 2.43 7.00
C TRP A 88 15.13 1.45 6.04
N CYS A 89 14.52 0.37 6.56
CA CYS A 89 13.78 -0.57 5.74
C CYS A 89 12.52 0.08 5.13
N THR A 90 11.82 0.94 5.87
CA THR A 90 10.66 1.67 5.35
C THR A 90 11.07 2.62 4.24
N ILE A 91 12.17 3.34 4.43
CA ILE A 91 12.67 4.31 3.45
C ILE A 91 13.15 3.60 2.18
N GLN A 92 14.05 2.63 2.31
CA GLN A 92 14.71 2.00 1.18
C GLN A 92 13.85 1.00 0.43
N MET A 93 13.00 0.27 1.15
CA MET A 93 12.28 -0.87 0.59
C MET A 93 10.80 -0.59 0.34
N LYS A 94 10.26 0.54 0.82
CA LYS A 94 8.85 0.91 0.63
C LYS A 94 8.69 2.26 -0.04
N LEU A 95 9.23 3.32 0.58
CA LEU A 95 9.03 4.69 0.09
C LEU A 95 9.75 4.95 -1.23
N ARG A 96 11.05 4.61 -1.32
CA ARG A 96 11.83 4.83 -2.55
C ARG A 96 11.26 4.09 -3.78
N PRO A 97 10.96 2.78 -3.73
CA PRO A 97 10.35 2.09 -4.87
C PRO A 97 9.00 2.68 -5.27
N PHE A 98 8.19 3.09 -4.29
CA PHE A 98 6.92 3.77 -4.55
C PHE A 98 7.12 5.13 -5.22
N GLU A 99 8.03 5.97 -4.71
CA GLU A 99 8.36 7.27 -5.29
C GLU A 99 8.86 7.13 -6.74
N GLU A 100 9.75 6.17 -7.01
CA GLU A 100 10.27 5.89 -8.35
C GLU A 100 9.17 5.42 -9.30
N TRP A 101 8.28 4.54 -8.84
CA TRP A 101 7.15 4.06 -9.64
C TRP A 101 6.12 5.15 -9.90
N VAL A 102 5.77 5.96 -8.89
CA VAL A 102 4.81 7.05 -9.05
C VAL A 102 5.36 8.14 -9.96
N LYS A 103 6.67 8.41 -9.88
CA LYS A 103 7.33 9.42 -10.71
C LYS A 103 7.13 9.18 -12.20
N THR A 104 7.07 7.93 -12.67
CA THR A 104 6.83 7.66 -14.10
C THR A 104 5.49 8.21 -14.56
N PHE A 105 4.45 8.15 -13.72
CA PHE A 105 3.14 8.73 -14.03
C PHE A 105 3.15 10.25 -13.91
N LEU A 106 3.82 10.79 -12.88
CA LEU A 106 3.93 12.24 -12.69
C LEU A 106 4.65 12.91 -13.88
N ASP A 107 5.74 12.32 -14.35
CA ASP A 107 6.51 12.80 -15.51
C ASP A 107 5.68 12.76 -16.82
N GLU A 108 4.69 11.86 -16.91
CA GLU A 108 3.73 11.77 -18.02
C GLU A 108 2.53 12.74 -17.89
N GLY A 109 2.50 13.54 -16.82
CA GLY A 109 1.49 14.55 -16.52
C GLY A 109 0.23 14.01 -15.86
N TYR A 110 0.30 12.88 -15.16
CA TYR A 110 -0.81 12.36 -14.35
C TYR A 110 -0.89 13.03 -12.98
N THR A 111 -2.11 13.25 -12.49
CA THR A 111 -2.39 13.39 -11.07
C THR A 111 -2.56 12.00 -10.46
N VAL A 112 -1.72 11.66 -9.49
CA VAL A 112 -1.71 10.35 -8.84
C VAL A 112 -2.43 10.43 -7.49
N TYR A 113 -3.47 9.63 -7.30
CA TYR A 113 -4.17 9.46 -6.04
C TYR A 113 -3.71 8.18 -5.36
N SER A 114 -3.02 8.31 -4.23
CA SER A 114 -2.54 7.18 -3.44
C SER A 114 -3.43 6.96 -2.22
N TYR A 115 -4.04 5.78 -2.14
CA TYR A 115 -4.93 5.40 -1.05
C TYR A 115 -4.16 4.71 0.07
N VAL A 116 -4.38 5.15 1.31
CA VAL A 116 -3.65 4.66 2.48
C VAL A 116 -4.62 4.24 3.58
N ALA A 117 -4.38 3.06 4.15
CA ALA A 117 -5.22 2.43 5.17
C ALA A 117 -4.91 2.97 6.58
N ILE A 118 -5.14 4.26 6.79
CA ILE A 118 -5.14 4.85 8.14
C ILE A 118 -6.59 4.92 8.61
N ARG A 119 -6.88 4.30 9.75
CA ARG A 119 -8.24 4.17 10.28
C ARG A 119 -8.73 5.47 10.93
N SER A 120 -10.04 5.56 11.15
CA SER A 120 -10.67 6.67 11.86
C SER A 120 -10.22 6.77 13.33
N ASP A 121 -9.95 5.63 13.99
CA ASP A 121 -9.46 5.55 15.38
C ASP A 121 -7.95 5.83 15.54
N GLU A 122 -7.27 6.22 14.46
CA GLU A 122 -5.82 6.48 14.43
C GLU A 122 -5.50 7.96 14.17
N GLU A 123 -6.21 8.90 14.82
CA GLU A 123 -6.07 10.35 14.58
C GLU A 123 -4.62 10.87 14.61
N TYR A 124 -3.78 10.29 15.47
CA TYR A 124 -2.36 10.66 15.61
C TYR A 124 -1.49 10.28 14.41
N ARG A 125 -1.95 9.39 13.53
CA ARG A 125 -1.22 8.96 12.34
C ARG A 125 -1.48 9.91 11.18
N THR A 126 -0.44 10.26 10.44
CA THR A 126 -0.55 11.03 9.20
C THR A 126 -0.14 10.18 8.01
N GLY A 127 -0.73 10.48 6.86
CA GLY A 127 -0.30 9.92 5.58
C GLY A 127 1.10 10.39 5.21
N TYR A 128 1.68 9.75 4.20
CA TYR A 128 2.92 10.22 3.58
C TYR A 128 2.74 11.66 3.09
N LEU A 129 3.69 12.54 3.39
CA LEU A 129 3.67 13.91 2.91
C LEU A 129 4.58 14.00 1.69
N SER A 130 3.96 14.06 0.51
CA SER A 130 4.67 14.37 -0.74
C SER A 130 4.89 15.87 -0.86
N ASN A 131 6.02 16.26 -1.45
CA ASN A 131 6.25 17.64 -1.88
C ASN A 131 5.65 17.93 -3.27
N ASP A 132 5.19 16.91 -3.99
CA ASP A 132 4.59 17.05 -5.32
C ASP A 132 3.07 17.30 -5.22
N GLU A 133 2.60 18.40 -5.79
CA GLU A 133 1.18 18.80 -5.77
C GLU A 133 0.27 17.83 -6.53
N ASN A 134 0.84 17.05 -7.46
CA ASN A 134 0.12 16.07 -8.26
C ASN A 134 0.05 14.69 -7.60
N LEU A 135 0.76 14.46 -6.49
CA LEU A 135 0.62 13.25 -5.67
C LEU A 135 -0.31 13.51 -4.48
N LYS A 136 -1.54 13.02 -4.57
CA LYS A 136 -2.58 13.25 -3.57
C LYS A 136 -2.83 12.01 -2.73
N ILE A 137 -2.62 12.13 -1.42
CA ILE A 137 -2.92 11.05 -0.48
C ILE A 137 -4.40 11.09 -0.10
N LYS A 138 -5.06 9.93 -0.12
CA LYS A 138 -6.46 9.73 0.28
C LYS A 138 -6.52 8.75 1.44
N LEU A 139 -7.39 9.04 2.42
CA LEU A 139 -7.53 8.25 3.65
C LEU A 139 -8.97 7.74 3.82
N PRO A 140 -9.47 6.84 2.96
CA PRO A 140 -10.89 6.48 2.93
C PRO A 140 -11.42 5.99 4.27
N PHE A 141 -10.64 5.16 5.00
CA PHE A 141 -11.08 4.71 6.32
C PHE A 141 -11.26 5.82 7.34
N ARG A 142 -10.42 6.86 7.30
CA ARG A 142 -10.59 8.03 8.15
C ARG A 142 -11.79 8.87 7.70
N ASP A 143 -11.89 9.10 6.40
CA ASP A 143 -12.92 9.95 5.80
C ASP A 143 -14.33 9.33 5.98
N ASP A 144 -14.43 8.01 5.89
CA ASP A 144 -15.67 7.22 5.96
C ASP A 144 -15.94 6.66 7.37
N GLY A 145 -15.10 6.99 8.36
CA GLY A 145 -15.33 6.63 9.77
C GLY A 145 -15.05 5.16 10.12
N ILE A 146 -14.30 4.43 9.29
CA ILE A 146 -13.98 3.00 9.48
C ILE A 146 -12.86 2.84 10.50
N ASP A 147 -13.19 2.24 11.64
CA ASP A 147 -12.28 1.93 12.74
C ASP A 147 -11.71 0.50 12.62
N LYS A 148 -11.00 0.06 13.66
CA LYS A 148 -10.49 -1.32 13.77
C LYS A 148 -11.57 -2.38 13.56
N GLN A 149 -12.76 -2.21 14.14
CA GLN A 149 -13.82 -3.20 14.02
C GLN A 149 -14.39 -3.22 12.60
N GLY A 150 -14.52 -2.04 11.98
CA GLY A 150 -14.90 -1.92 10.57
C GLY A 150 -13.95 -2.67 9.64
N VAL A 151 -12.63 -2.56 9.85
CA VAL A 151 -11.62 -3.34 9.09
C VAL A 151 -11.84 -4.84 9.25
N LEU A 152 -12.04 -5.32 10.48
CA LEU A 152 -12.26 -6.75 10.74
C LEU A 152 -13.52 -7.25 10.06
N ASN A 153 -14.61 -6.48 10.12
CA ASN A 153 -15.87 -6.80 9.46
C ASN A 153 -15.68 -6.93 7.95
N ILE A 154 -14.98 -5.99 7.30
CA ILE A 154 -14.69 -6.05 5.86
C ILE A 154 -13.97 -7.35 5.50
N LEU A 155 -12.96 -7.74 6.27
CA LEU A 155 -12.20 -8.97 6.03
C LEU A 155 -13.06 -10.23 6.25
N GLU A 156 -13.88 -10.26 7.31
CA GLU A 156 -14.76 -11.38 7.61
C GLU A 156 -15.78 -11.62 6.49
N PHE A 157 -16.38 -10.55 5.94
CA PHE A 157 -17.35 -10.65 4.84
C PHE A 157 -16.73 -10.91 3.46
N SER A 158 -15.41 -10.73 3.31
CA SER A 158 -14.71 -10.94 2.03
C SER A 158 -14.54 -12.42 1.63
N CYS A 159 -14.81 -13.36 2.55
CA CYS A 159 -14.56 -14.80 2.40
C CYS A 159 -13.10 -15.20 2.10
N LEU A 160 -12.13 -14.29 2.25
CA LEU A 160 -10.71 -14.55 1.95
C LEU A 160 -9.96 -15.26 3.09
N GLY A 161 -10.57 -15.32 4.28
CA GLY A 161 -9.91 -15.76 5.52
C GLY A 161 -9.12 -14.63 6.18
N LEU A 162 -8.82 -14.79 7.47
CA LEU A 162 -8.03 -13.85 8.29
C LEU A 162 -6.55 -14.21 8.33
#